data_AF-A0A4Q7ZSS1-F1
#
_entry.id   AF-A0A4Q7ZSS1-F1
#
_cell.length_a   1.000
_cell.length_b   1.000
_cell.length_c   1.000
_cell.angle_alpha   90.00
_cell.angle_beta   90.00
_cell.angle_gamma   90.00
#
_symmetry.space_group_name_H-M   'P 1'
#
loop_
_entity.id
_entity.type
_entity.pdbx_description
1 polymer ?
#
loop_
_entity_poly.entity_id
_entity_poly.type
_entity_poly.pdbx_seq_one_letter_code
_entity_poly.pdbx_strand_id
1 'polypeptide(L)'
;MSVARSMSPWRRLWGSAVLAAALILLLPEKVRADPGVPVPPNELLSDRGKGAIADADRDFVIKVRLAGLWEIPAGEMAQDKSGDERIKTIGRNIADQHVVLDQLTRDAAKKLGIELPDKPNSDQQGWLSEMREAEGSQFDTIYIDRLRAAHGKIFPAIATIRASTRNDTVRKLAQRANQFVMTHLTLLESSGIVDFGSLPTAPPPSAAQPSAGAPVLAAGEQRQSSGTNLPLVLIALAGGLAAGAFATRQLVGSRQPYRSRRGRYYSG
;
A
#
# COMPACT_ATOMS: atom_id res chain seq x y z
N MET A 1 25.49 -73.82 -23.20
CA MET A 1 26.29 -73.48 -22.01
C MET A 1 26.82 -72.06 -22.22
N SER A 2 26.21 -71.06 -21.57
CA SER A 2 26.64 -69.66 -21.67
C SER A 2 26.80 -69.11 -20.26
N VAL A 3 27.96 -68.50 -20.04
CA VAL A 3 28.51 -68.10 -18.75
C VAL A 3 27.91 -66.77 -18.32
N ALA A 4 27.47 -66.71 -17.06
CA ALA A 4 26.99 -65.51 -16.40
C ALA A 4 28.13 -64.49 -16.19
N ARG A 5 27.79 -63.20 -16.28
CA ARG A 5 28.57 -62.15 -15.60
C ARG A 5 27.62 -61.13 -15.00
N SER A 6 27.64 -61.07 -13.67
CA SER A 6 26.89 -60.11 -12.86
C SER A 6 27.49 -58.72 -12.99
N MET A 7 26.64 -57.71 -13.06
CA MET A 7 26.98 -56.32 -12.77
C MET A 7 25.91 -55.72 -11.86
N SER A 8 26.37 -54.93 -10.89
CA SER A 8 25.74 -54.54 -9.63
C SER A 8 24.58 -53.53 -9.75
N PRO A 9 23.64 -53.49 -8.78
CA PRO A 9 22.47 -52.61 -8.82
C PRO A 9 22.73 -51.20 -8.23
N TRP A 10 23.89 -50.58 -8.48
CA TRP A 10 24.29 -49.34 -7.77
C TRP A 10 24.21 -48.03 -8.57
N ARG A 11 23.54 -48.01 -9.74
CA ARG A 11 23.43 -46.78 -10.55
C ARG A 11 21.99 -46.44 -10.91
N ARG A 12 21.14 -46.21 -9.91
CA ARG A 12 19.91 -45.40 -10.01
C ARG A 12 19.73 -44.72 -8.65
N LEU A 13 19.24 -43.48 -8.63
CA LEU A 13 18.99 -42.61 -7.44
C LEU A 13 20.04 -41.52 -7.15
N TRP A 14 20.47 -40.75 -8.15
CA TRP A 14 20.91 -39.35 -7.93
C TRP A 14 20.41 -38.50 -9.09
N GLY A 15 19.09 -38.36 -9.20
CA GLY A 15 18.46 -37.62 -10.29
C GLY A 15 17.17 -36.94 -9.84
N SER A 16 17.14 -36.38 -8.62
CA SER A 16 15.95 -35.71 -8.09
C SER A 16 16.28 -34.78 -6.90
N ALA A 17 17.23 -33.84 -7.03
CA ALA A 17 17.50 -32.91 -5.93
C ALA A 17 17.91 -31.47 -6.32
N VAL A 18 17.80 -31.06 -7.60
CA VAL A 18 18.17 -29.69 -8.01
C VAL A 18 16.99 -28.87 -8.56
N LEU A 19 15.81 -29.46 -8.77
CA LEU A 19 14.67 -28.74 -9.36
C LEU A 19 13.68 -28.10 -8.36
N ALA A 20 13.96 -28.10 -7.06
CA ALA A 20 13.10 -27.46 -6.06
C ALA A 20 13.55 -26.03 -5.66
N ALA A 21 14.78 -25.63 -6.00
CA ALA A 21 15.31 -24.31 -5.61
C ALA A 21 15.06 -23.20 -6.64
N ALA A 22 14.71 -23.55 -7.89
CA ALA A 22 14.53 -22.56 -8.96
C ALA A 22 13.07 -22.04 -9.11
N LEU A 23 12.10 -22.65 -8.44
CA LEU A 23 10.67 -22.30 -8.60
C LEU A 23 10.12 -21.38 -7.48
N ILE A 24 10.99 -20.76 -6.69
CA ILE A 24 10.59 -19.79 -5.64
C ILE A 24 10.78 -18.33 -6.11
N LEU A 25 11.46 -18.10 -7.24
CA LEU A 25 11.77 -16.75 -7.76
C LEU A 25 10.74 -16.17 -8.75
N LEU A 26 9.65 -16.88 -9.04
CA LEU A 26 8.61 -16.45 -10.00
C LEU A 26 7.23 -16.22 -9.37
N LEU A 27 7.16 -16.18 -8.04
CA LEU A 27 5.96 -15.69 -7.38
C LEU A 27 5.98 -14.16 -7.46
N PRO A 28 4.88 -13.49 -7.85
CA PRO A 28 4.79 -12.05 -7.72
C PRO A 28 5.09 -11.73 -6.26
N GLU A 29 6.13 -10.94 -6.00
CA GLU A 29 6.42 -10.46 -4.66
C GLU A 29 5.14 -9.79 -4.16
N LYS A 30 4.44 -10.46 -3.23
CA LYS A 30 3.43 -9.78 -2.42
C LYS A 30 4.16 -8.58 -1.86
N VAL A 31 3.72 -7.37 -2.18
CA VAL A 31 4.27 -6.11 -1.65
C VAL A 31 4.45 -6.33 -0.15
N ARG A 32 5.70 -6.61 0.25
CA ARG A 32 6.04 -6.80 1.65
C ARG A 32 6.03 -5.39 2.18
N ALA A 33 5.13 -5.13 3.12
CA ALA A 33 5.24 -3.92 3.92
C ALA A 33 6.69 -3.84 4.42
N ASP A 34 7.28 -2.64 4.37
CA ASP A 34 8.65 -2.45 4.83
C ASP A 34 8.83 -3.08 6.21
N PRO A 35 10.00 -3.70 6.49
CA PRO A 35 10.22 -4.37 7.76
C PRO A 35 9.83 -3.48 8.95
N GLY A 36 8.86 -3.95 9.75
CA GLY A 36 8.36 -3.21 10.92
C GLY A 36 7.11 -2.37 10.68
N VAL A 37 6.61 -2.23 9.44
CA VAL A 37 5.29 -1.62 9.18
C VAL A 37 4.20 -2.65 9.51
N PRO A 38 3.31 -2.37 10.50
CA PRO A 38 2.24 -3.28 10.83
C PRO A 38 1.31 -3.45 9.62
N VAL A 39 1.02 -4.70 9.26
CA VAL A 39 -0.05 -5.02 8.31
C VAL A 39 -1.34 -5.14 9.13
N PRO A 40 -2.24 -4.14 9.08
CA PRO A 40 -3.51 -4.26 9.77
C PRO A 40 -4.30 -5.43 9.17
N PRO A 41 -5.07 -6.19 9.97
CA PRO A 41 -5.91 -7.24 9.42
C PRO A 41 -6.95 -6.63 8.47
N ASN A 42 -6.96 -7.10 7.22
CA ASN A 42 -7.85 -6.59 6.17
C ASN A 42 -9.35 -6.84 6.46
N GLU A 43 -9.67 -7.67 7.46
CA GLU A 43 -11.04 -8.09 7.81
C GLU A 43 -11.65 -7.31 8.97
N LEU A 44 -10.98 -6.29 9.51
CA LEU A 44 -11.50 -5.53 10.67
C LEU A 44 -12.72 -4.64 10.34
N LEU A 45 -12.99 -4.36 9.06
CA LEU A 45 -14.15 -3.56 8.67
C LEU A 45 -15.39 -4.44 8.54
N SER A 46 -16.44 -4.12 9.30
CA SER A 46 -17.73 -4.77 9.13
C SER A 46 -18.37 -4.40 7.79
N ASP A 47 -19.22 -5.31 7.28
CA ASP A 47 -19.84 -5.21 5.96
C ASP A 47 -21.32 -5.60 6.04
N ARG A 48 -22.03 -4.98 6.99
CA ARG A 48 -23.42 -5.30 7.32
C ARG A 48 -24.43 -4.29 6.78
N GLY A 49 -23.97 -3.29 6.02
CA GLY A 49 -24.79 -2.17 5.57
C GLY A 49 -25.23 -1.25 6.72
N LYS A 50 -24.54 -1.27 7.86
CA LYS A 50 -24.89 -0.48 9.03
C LYS A 50 -24.37 0.95 8.91
N GLY A 51 -25.21 1.91 9.30
CA GLY A 51 -24.91 3.33 9.31
C GLY A 51 -25.60 4.07 8.17
N ALA A 52 -25.88 5.36 8.38
CA ALA A 52 -26.53 6.21 7.39
C ALA A 52 -25.66 6.32 6.12
N ILE A 53 -26.34 6.39 4.97
CA ILE A 53 -25.74 6.61 3.65
C ILE A 53 -26.01 8.06 3.27
N ALA A 54 -24.96 8.83 2.99
CA ALA A 54 -25.06 10.17 2.44
C ALA A 54 -25.06 10.15 0.90
N ASP A 55 -25.45 11.26 0.26
CA ASP A 55 -25.41 11.35 -1.21
C ASP A 55 -24.00 11.17 -1.77
N ALA A 56 -22.98 11.64 -1.04
CA ALA A 56 -21.58 11.41 -1.39
C ALA A 56 -21.20 9.92 -1.39
N ASP A 57 -21.81 9.11 -0.51
CA ASP A 57 -21.58 7.66 -0.50
C ASP A 57 -22.19 6.99 -1.76
N ARG A 58 -23.38 7.43 -2.18
CA ARG A 58 -24.06 6.92 -3.38
C ARG A 58 -23.29 7.28 -4.64
N ASP A 59 -22.92 8.55 -4.77
CA ASP A 59 -22.10 9.06 -5.86
C ASP A 59 -20.75 8.34 -5.94
N PHE A 60 -20.11 8.07 -4.80
CA PHE A 60 -18.88 7.29 -4.73
C PHE A 60 -19.06 5.87 -5.30
N VAL A 61 -20.08 5.13 -4.85
CA VAL A 61 -20.37 3.78 -5.33
C VAL A 61 -20.61 3.78 -6.86
N ILE A 62 -21.35 4.77 -7.37
CA ILE A 62 -21.59 4.95 -8.82
C ILE A 62 -20.29 5.25 -9.57
N LYS A 63 -19.42 6.12 -9.03
CA LYS A 63 -18.12 6.45 -9.65
C LYS A 63 -17.19 5.25 -9.72
N VAL A 64 -17.15 4.42 -8.68
CA VAL A 64 -16.34 3.19 -8.70
C VAL A 64 -16.87 2.20 -9.74
N ARG A 65 -18.21 2.08 -9.88
CA ARG A 65 -18.83 1.28 -10.95
C ARG A 65 -18.46 1.80 -12.34
N LEU A 66 -18.57 3.11 -12.54
CA LEU A 66 -18.19 3.75 -13.80
C LEU A 66 -16.72 3.50 -14.13
N ALA A 67 -15.81 3.48 -13.16
CA ALA A 67 -14.40 3.16 -13.39
C ALA A 67 -14.22 1.73 -13.95
N GLY A 68 -14.83 0.72 -13.32
CA GLY A 68 -14.77 -0.66 -13.82
C GLY A 68 -15.31 -0.83 -15.25
N LEU A 69 -16.37 -0.09 -15.60
CA LEU A 69 -17.00 -0.17 -16.91
C LEU A 69 -16.10 0.23 -18.10
N TRP A 70 -15.06 1.04 -17.87
CA TRP A 70 -14.14 1.45 -18.94
C TRP A 70 -12.70 0.98 -18.72
N GLU A 71 -12.24 0.81 -17.47
CA GLU A 71 -10.84 0.43 -17.20
C GLU A 71 -10.58 -1.06 -17.43
N ILE A 72 -11.61 -1.91 -17.30
CA ILE A 72 -11.53 -3.33 -17.69
C ILE A 72 -11.24 -3.45 -19.20
N PRO A 73 -12.12 -2.96 -20.10
CA PRO A 73 -11.84 -3.07 -21.54
C PRO A 73 -10.62 -2.26 -21.99
N ALA A 74 -10.27 -1.16 -21.31
CA ALA A 74 -9.02 -0.44 -21.60
C ALA A 74 -7.78 -1.29 -21.31
N GLY A 75 -7.76 -1.98 -20.17
CA GLY A 75 -6.67 -2.88 -19.80
C GLY A 75 -6.58 -4.13 -20.69
N GLU A 76 -7.72 -4.62 -21.21
CA GLU A 76 -7.76 -5.66 -22.25
C GLU A 76 -7.14 -5.15 -23.56
N MET A 77 -7.53 -3.96 -24.04
CA MET A 77 -6.91 -3.35 -25.22
C MET A 77 -5.40 -3.16 -25.05
N ALA A 78 -4.92 -2.83 -23.85
CA ALA A 78 -3.49 -2.68 -23.61
C ALA A 78 -2.71 -3.99 -23.73
N GLN A 79 -3.34 -5.14 -23.43
CA GLN A 79 -2.74 -6.46 -23.65
C GLN A 79 -2.64 -6.80 -25.14
N ASP A 80 -3.65 -6.40 -25.92
CA ASP A 80 -3.77 -6.73 -27.34
C ASP A 80 -2.97 -5.80 -28.26
N LYS A 81 -2.96 -4.50 -27.97
CA LYS A 81 -2.49 -3.45 -28.89
C LYS A 81 -1.09 -2.93 -28.59
N SER A 82 -0.62 -3.04 -27.34
CA SER A 82 0.70 -2.53 -26.98
C SER A 82 1.82 -3.40 -27.55
N GLY A 83 2.89 -2.76 -28.01
CA GLY A 83 4.15 -3.44 -28.34
C GLY A 83 5.07 -3.65 -27.14
N ASP A 84 4.77 -3.01 -26.00
CA ASP A 84 5.57 -3.03 -24.78
C ASP A 84 5.00 -4.03 -23.77
N GLU A 85 5.78 -5.08 -23.45
CA GLU A 85 5.41 -6.11 -22.46
C GLU A 85 5.12 -5.53 -21.06
N ARG A 86 5.74 -4.40 -20.71
CA ARG A 86 5.44 -3.69 -19.48
C ARG A 86 4.03 -3.12 -19.49
N ILE A 87 3.63 -2.47 -20.58
CA ILE A 87 2.31 -1.86 -20.71
C ILE A 87 1.23 -2.93 -20.78
N LYS A 88 1.47 -4.05 -21.48
CA LYS A 88 0.58 -5.23 -21.42
C LYS A 88 0.38 -5.73 -20.01
N THR A 89 1.46 -5.83 -19.23
CA THR A 89 1.40 -6.28 -17.84
C THR A 89 0.67 -5.28 -16.94
N ILE A 90 0.87 -3.98 -17.15
CA ILE A 90 0.10 -2.92 -16.47
C ILE A 90 -1.39 -3.06 -16.83
N GLY A 91 -1.72 -3.22 -18.11
CA GLY A 91 -3.07 -3.47 -18.63
C GLY A 91 -3.77 -4.63 -17.94
N ARG A 92 -3.12 -5.80 -17.93
CA ARG A 92 -3.63 -7.00 -17.27
C ARG A 92 -3.91 -6.78 -15.79
N ASN A 93 -2.93 -6.23 -15.06
CA ASN A 93 -3.07 -6.01 -13.61
C ASN A 93 -4.21 -5.04 -13.27
N ILE A 94 -4.36 -3.96 -14.04
CA ILE A 94 -5.44 -2.99 -13.84
C ILE A 94 -6.80 -3.64 -14.15
N ALA A 95 -6.93 -4.34 -15.28
CA ALA A 95 -8.17 -5.03 -15.63
C ALA A 95 -8.58 -6.05 -14.55
N ASP A 96 -7.66 -6.91 -14.13
CA ASP A 96 -7.90 -7.93 -13.10
C ASP A 96 -8.37 -7.31 -11.77
N GLN A 97 -7.72 -6.22 -11.32
CA GLN A 97 -8.11 -5.54 -10.10
C GLN A 97 -9.45 -4.82 -10.24
N HIS A 98 -9.76 -4.25 -11.42
CA HIS A 98 -11.06 -3.65 -11.67
C HIS A 98 -12.19 -4.67 -11.75
N VAL A 99 -11.96 -5.89 -12.24
CA VAL A 99 -12.95 -6.98 -12.18
C VAL A 99 -13.33 -7.27 -10.73
N VAL A 100 -12.34 -7.38 -9.84
CA VAL A 100 -12.57 -7.59 -8.41
C VAL A 100 -13.29 -6.39 -7.78
N LEU A 101 -12.89 -5.16 -8.12
CA LEU A 101 -13.50 -3.96 -7.57
C LEU A 101 -14.95 -3.75 -8.06
N ASP A 102 -15.24 -4.08 -9.31
CA ASP A 102 -16.57 -4.00 -9.88
C ASP A 102 -17.53 -4.97 -9.18
N GLN A 103 -17.09 -6.21 -8.94
CA GLN A 103 -17.87 -7.17 -8.18
C GLN A 103 -18.19 -6.66 -6.77
N LEU A 104 -17.20 -6.15 -6.05
CA LEU A 104 -17.40 -5.57 -4.72
C LEU A 104 -18.35 -4.36 -4.74
N THR A 105 -18.27 -3.54 -5.79
CA THR A 105 -19.16 -2.39 -5.99
C THR A 105 -20.60 -2.83 -6.22
N ARG A 106 -20.83 -3.84 -7.08
CA ARG A 106 -22.16 -4.41 -7.32
C ARG A 106 -22.75 -5.03 -6.07
N ASP A 107 -21.95 -5.76 -5.29
CA ASP A 107 -22.39 -6.35 -4.03
C ASP A 107 -22.77 -5.28 -2.99
N ALA A 108 -21.95 -4.22 -2.87
CA ALA A 108 -22.25 -3.08 -2.03
C ALA A 108 -23.54 -2.37 -2.47
N ALA A 109 -23.69 -2.10 -3.76
CA ALA A 109 -24.84 -1.41 -4.30
C ALA A 109 -26.13 -2.21 -4.10
N LYS A 110 -26.11 -3.52 -4.37
CA LYS A 110 -27.23 -4.43 -4.09
C LYS A 110 -27.61 -4.43 -2.61
N LYS A 111 -26.62 -4.50 -1.72
CA LYS A 111 -26.84 -4.50 -0.26
C LYS A 111 -27.46 -3.19 0.24
N LEU A 112 -27.11 -2.08 -0.39
CA LEU A 112 -27.49 -0.73 0.04
C LEU A 112 -28.67 -0.14 -0.76
N GLY A 113 -29.21 -0.87 -1.74
CA GLY A 113 -30.25 -0.37 -2.65
C GLY A 113 -29.78 0.85 -3.46
N ILE A 114 -28.57 0.82 -3.99
CA ILE A 114 -28.03 1.84 -4.88
C ILE A 114 -28.15 1.33 -6.32
N GLU A 115 -28.82 2.11 -7.17
CA GLU A 115 -28.89 1.82 -8.60
C GLU A 115 -27.54 2.12 -9.27
N LEU A 116 -27.10 1.20 -10.14
CA LEU A 116 -25.82 1.30 -10.83
C LEU A 116 -26.02 1.48 -12.33
N PRO A 117 -25.14 2.25 -13.00
CA PRO A 117 -25.09 2.25 -14.46
C PRO A 117 -24.53 0.92 -14.99
N ASP A 118 -24.97 0.55 -16.20
CA ASP A 118 -24.50 -0.63 -16.92
C ASP A 118 -23.66 -0.32 -18.16
N LYS A 119 -23.43 0.96 -18.44
CA LYS A 119 -22.55 1.42 -19.52
C LYS A 119 -21.67 2.58 -19.05
N PRO A 120 -20.47 2.75 -19.63
CA PRO A 120 -19.65 3.91 -19.34
C PRO A 120 -20.39 5.21 -19.65
N ASN A 121 -20.00 6.31 -19.01
CA ASN A 121 -20.54 7.62 -19.33
C ASN A 121 -19.98 8.15 -20.68
N SER A 122 -20.44 9.32 -21.12
CA SER A 122 -20.04 9.88 -22.43
C SER A 122 -18.53 10.06 -22.58
N ASP A 123 -17.87 10.63 -21.56
CA ASP A 123 -16.43 10.87 -21.60
C ASP A 123 -15.66 9.56 -21.69
N GLN A 124 -16.04 8.57 -20.88
CA GLN A 124 -15.42 7.24 -20.86
C GLN A 124 -15.61 6.48 -22.18
N GLN A 125 -16.78 6.61 -22.82
CA GLN A 125 -16.99 6.06 -24.17
C GLN A 125 -16.06 6.73 -25.18
N GLY A 126 -15.84 8.04 -25.06
CA GLY A 126 -14.88 8.79 -25.86
C GLY A 126 -13.44 8.29 -25.66
N TRP A 127 -13.00 8.11 -24.41
CA TRP A 127 -11.65 7.59 -24.12
C TRP A 127 -11.45 6.18 -24.68
N LEU A 128 -12.47 5.31 -24.59
CA LEU A 128 -12.41 4.00 -25.21
C LEU A 128 -12.35 4.07 -26.74
N SER A 129 -13.00 5.05 -27.38
CA SER A 129 -12.91 5.24 -28.83
C SER A 129 -11.52 5.68 -29.26
N GLU A 130 -10.97 6.67 -28.56
CA GLU A 130 -9.62 7.17 -28.77
C GLU A 130 -8.58 6.04 -28.67
N MET A 131 -8.72 5.16 -27.67
CA MET A 131 -7.87 3.96 -27.53
C MET A 131 -8.08 2.93 -28.65
N ARG A 132 -9.32 2.71 -29.10
CA ARG A 132 -9.58 1.77 -30.21
C ARG A 132 -8.93 2.23 -31.51
N GLU A 133 -8.93 3.54 -31.75
CA GLU A 133 -8.43 4.17 -32.98
C GLU A 133 -6.90 4.32 -32.99
N ALA A 134 -6.26 4.34 -31.82
CA ALA A 134 -4.81 4.44 -31.68
C ALA A 134 -4.11 3.08 -31.85
N GLU A 135 -2.84 3.11 -32.27
CA GLU A 135 -1.99 1.92 -32.40
C GLU A 135 -0.59 2.16 -31.84
N GLY A 136 0.11 1.08 -31.47
CA GLY A 136 1.51 1.13 -31.04
C GLY A 136 1.77 2.14 -29.92
N SER A 137 2.84 2.94 -30.06
CA SER A 137 3.22 3.92 -29.03
C SER A 137 2.19 5.02 -28.81
N GLN A 138 1.35 5.34 -29.79
CA GLN A 138 0.27 6.31 -29.61
C GLN A 138 -0.80 5.75 -28.68
N PHE A 139 -1.15 4.46 -28.84
CA PHE A 139 -2.06 3.77 -27.93
C PHE A 139 -1.51 3.80 -26.51
N ASP A 140 -0.23 3.47 -26.36
CA ASP A 140 0.46 3.41 -25.07
C ASP A 140 0.39 4.73 -24.30
N THR A 141 0.69 5.85 -24.97
CA THR A 141 0.59 7.19 -24.38
C THR A 141 -0.83 7.52 -23.96
N ILE A 142 -1.82 7.29 -24.83
CA ILE A 142 -3.23 7.59 -24.55
C ILE A 142 -3.72 6.74 -23.37
N TYR A 143 -3.40 5.45 -23.35
CA TYR A 143 -3.75 4.55 -22.25
C TYR A 143 -3.18 5.05 -20.91
N ILE A 144 -1.88 5.32 -20.86
CA ILE A 144 -1.21 5.77 -19.63
C ILE A 144 -1.75 7.13 -19.17
N ASP A 145 -1.89 8.10 -20.05
CA ASP A 145 -2.33 9.46 -19.70
C ASP A 145 -3.78 9.46 -19.19
N ARG A 146 -4.69 8.77 -19.88
CA ARG A 146 -6.11 8.69 -19.49
C ARG A 146 -6.26 8.05 -18.13
N LEU A 147 -5.63 6.89 -17.91
CA LEU A 147 -5.74 6.19 -16.63
C LEU A 147 -5.05 6.97 -15.52
N ARG A 148 -3.87 7.56 -15.76
CA ARG A 148 -3.16 8.31 -14.72
C ARG A 148 -3.92 9.56 -14.29
N ALA A 149 -4.56 10.25 -15.23
CA ALA A 149 -5.42 11.39 -14.95
C ALA A 149 -6.69 10.97 -14.19
N ALA A 150 -7.36 9.88 -14.61
CA ALA A 150 -8.55 9.36 -13.93
C ALA A 150 -8.26 8.96 -12.47
N HIS A 151 -7.17 8.24 -12.25
CA HIS A 151 -6.73 7.84 -10.91
C HIS A 151 -6.36 9.04 -10.03
N GLY A 152 -5.70 10.06 -10.60
CA GLY A 152 -5.40 11.30 -9.89
C GLY A 152 -6.65 12.06 -9.43
N LYS A 153 -7.73 12.03 -10.22
CA LYS A 153 -9.00 12.68 -9.89
C LYS A 153 -9.80 11.94 -8.82
N ILE A 154 -9.84 10.60 -8.87
CA ILE A 154 -10.66 9.80 -7.95
C ILE A 154 -10.00 9.58 -6.58
N PHE A 155 -8.66 9.61 -6.52
CA PHE A 155 -7.91 9.35 -5.28
C PHE A 155 -8.32 10.25 -4.10
N PRO A 156 -8.42 11.59 -4.23
CA PRO A 156 -8.91 12.44 -3.15
C PRO A 156 -10.35 12.11 -2.73
N ALA A 157 -11.23 11.78 -3.67
CA ALA A 157 -12.62 11.42 -3.36
C ALA A 157 -12.70 10.12 -2.54
N ILE A 158 -11.89 9.10 -2.90
CA ILE A 158 -11.77 7.87 -2.11
C ILE A 158 -11.35 8.20 -0.67
N ALA A 159 -10.32 9.04 -0.50
CA ALA A 159 -9.84 9.44 0.82
C ALA A 159 -10.93 10.16 1.63
N THR A 160 -11.65 11.09 1.02
CA THR A 160 -12.78 11.79 1.65
C THR A 160 -13.84 10.81 2.13
N ILE A 161 -14.29 9.87 1.28
CA ILE A 161 -15.33 8.90 1.66
C ILE A 161 -14.82 7.96 2.75
N ARG A 162 -13.58 7.47 2.61
CA ARG A 162 -12.96 6.57 3.57
C ARG A 162 -12.90 7.18 4.98
N ALA A 163 -12.66 8.48 5.07
CA ALA A 163 -12.59 9.24 6.31
C ALA A 163 -13.97 9.67 6.86
N SER A 164 -14.95 9.92 5.98
CA SER A 164 -16.19 10.61 6.37
C SER A 164 -17.44 9.73 6.40
N THR A 165 -17.49 8.64 5.64
CA THR A 165 -18.71 7.81 5.56
C THR A 165 -19.14 7.32 6.94
N ARG A 166 -20.45 7.16 7.15
CA ARG A 166 -21.00 6.49 8.35
C ARG A 166 -21.33 5.02 8.07
N ASN A 167 -21.46 4.63 6.81
CA ASN A 167 -21.83 3.27 6.42
C ASN A 167 -20.63 2.32 6.37
N ASP A 168 -20.74 1.13 6.98
CA ASP A 168 -19.65 0.16 7.07
C ASP A 168 -19.29 -0.51 5.75
N THR A 169 -20.28 -0.88 4.94
CA THR A 169 -20.09 -1.41 3.58
C THR A 169 -19.37 -0.40 2.69
N VAL A 170 -19.79 0.88 2.70
CA VAL A 170 -19.14 1.94 1.90
C VAL A 170 -17.70 2.15 2.36
N ARG A 171 -17.45 2.13 3.67
CA ARG A 171 -16.11 2.26 4.23
C ARG A 171 -15.17 1.14 3.77
N LYS A 172 -15.68 -0.10 3.71
CA LYS A 172 -14.94 -1.26 3.19
C LYS A 172 -14.65 -1.12 1.70
N LEU A 173 -15.64 -0.69 0.91
CA LEU A 173 -15.44 -0.44 -0.52
C LEU A 173 -14.38 0.66 -0.75
N ALA A 174 -14.45 1.76 -0.01
CA ALA A 174 -13.48 2.85 -0.08
C ALA A 174 -12.07 2.40 0.32
N GLN A 175 -11.94 1.55 1.35
CA GLN A 175 -10.65 0.96 1.72
C GLN A 175 -10.04 0.16 0.57
N ARG A 176 -10.85 -0.67 -0.10
CA ARG A 176 -10.38 -1.51 -1.20
C ARG A 176 -10.04 -0.69 -2.44
N ALA A 177 -10.89 0.27 -2.80
CA ALA A 177 -10.63 1.21 -3.88
C ALA A 177 -9.32 1.97 -3.65
N ASN A 178 -9.05 2.42 -2.42
CA ASN A 178 -7.81 3.12 -2.09
C ASN A 178 -6.57 2.26 -2.34
N GLN A 179 -6.60 0.98 -1.94
CA GLN A 179 -5.50 0.06 -2.15
C GLN A 179 -5.20 -0.16 -3.64
N PHE A 180 -6.25 -0.34 -4.44
CA PHE A 180 -6.10 -0.53 -5.89
C PHE A 180 -5.63 0.73 -6.58
N VAL A 181 -6.22 1.90 -6.29
CA VAL A 181 -5.79 3.15 -6.90
C VAL A 181 -4.34 3.47 -6.60
N MET A 182 -3.86 3.25 -5.37
CA MET A 182 -2.43 3.40 -5.08
C MET A 182 -1.56 2.43 -5.89
N THR A 183 -1.99 1.18 -6.03
CA THR A 183 -1.30 0.18 -6.85
C THR A 183 -1.24 0.61 -8.33
N HIS A 184 -2.37 1.05 -8.88
CA HIS A 184 -2.49 1.44 -10.28
C HIS A 184 -1.67 2.70 -10.58
N LEU A 185 -1.68 3.70 -9.70
CA LEU A 185 -0.82 4.88 -9.84
C LEU A 185 0.66 4.47 -9.97
N THR A 186 1.14 3.60 -9.09
CA THR A 186 2.53 3.10 -9.17
C THR A 186 2.77 2.28 -10.44
N LEU A 187 1.84 1.41 -10.85
CA LEU A 187 1.96 0.64 -12.08
C LEU A 187 2.07 1.54 -13.31
N LEU A 188 1.17 2.53 -13.43
CA LEU A 188 1.13 3.50 -14.52
C LEU A 188 2.41 4.35 -14.55
N GLU A 189 2.86 4.85 -13.41
CA GLU A 189 4.12 5.61 -13.29
C GLU A 189 5.33 4.76 -13.65
N SER A 190 5.27 3.45 -13.37
CA SER A 190 6.33 2.52 -13.74
C SER A 190 6.48 2.33 -15.25
N SER A 191 5.48 2.73 -16.07
CA SER A 191 5.57 2.68 -17.54
C SER A 191 6.75 3.49 -18.08
N GLY A 192 7.20 4.51 -17.35
CA GLY A 192 8.28 5.41 -17.79
C GLY A 192 7.85 6.48 -18.79
N ILE A 193 6.57 6.51 -19.20
CA ILE A 193 6.04 7.47 -20.19
C ILE A 193 5.01 8.45 -19.61
N VAL A 194 4.80 8.46 -18.28
CA VAL A 194 3.96 9.46 -17.62
C VAL A 194 4.64 10.83 -17.68
N ASP A 195 3.96 11.82 -18.27
CA ASP A 195 4.38 13.22 -18.20
C ASP A 195 3.96 13.86 -16.87
N PHE A 196 4.83 13.80 -15.86
CA PHE A 196 4.60 14.42 -14.56
C PHE A 196 4.46 15.95 -14.62
N GLY A 197 5.03 16.61 -15.65
CA GLY A 197 4.93 18.06 -15.84
C GLY A 197 3.54 18.49 -16.31
N SER A 198 2.80 17.59 -16.95
CA SER A 198 1.40 17.82 -17.38
C SER A 198 0.36 17.60 -16.29
N LEU A 199 0.76 17.03 -15.14
CA LEU A 199 -0.18 16.75 -14.05
C LEU A 199 -0.70 18.04 -13.41
N PRO A 200 -1.97 18.06 -12.95
CA PRO A 200 -2.53 19.23 -12.30
C PRO A 200 -1.71 19.68 -11.07
N THR A 201 -1.40 20.97 -10.98
CA THR A 201 -0.77 21.56 -9.80
C THR A 201 -1.70 21.44 -8.60
N ALA A 202 -1.18 20.93 -7.48
CA ALA A 202 -1.92 20.87 -6.24
C ALA A 202 -2.35 22.29 -5.82
N PRO A 203 -3.60 22.50 -5.35
CA PRO A 203 -4.00 23.78 -4.82
C PRO A 203 -3.12 24.14 -3.61
N PRO A 204 -2.77 25.43 -3.40
CA PRO A 204 -2.04 25.83 -2.21
C PRO A 204 -2.84 25.44 -0.95
N PRO A 205 -2.18 25.03 0.15
CA PRO A 205 -2.88 24.79 1.41
C PRO A 205 -3.66 26.05 1.79
N SER A 206 -4.98 25.96 1.82
CA SER A 206 -5.86 27.12 1.94
C SER A 206 -5.56 27.92 3.22
N ALA A 207 -5.26 29.21 3.07
CA ALA A 207 -5.53 30.18 4.12
C ALA A 207 -7.03 30.08 4.43
N ALA A 208 -7.37 29.56 5.61
CA ALA A 208 -8.72 29.27 6.02
C ALA A 208 -9.68 30.44 5.73
N GLN A 209 -10.62 30.25 4.81
CA GLN A 209 -11.88 30.99 4.89
C GLN A 209 -12.70 30.37 6.02
N PRO A 210 -13.23 31.16 6.97
CA PRO A 210 -14.01 30.65 8.08
C PRO A 210 -15.36 30.19 7.55
N SER A 211 -15.51 28.89 7.32
CA SER A 211 -16.81 28.24 7.12
C SER A 211 -16.92 27.12 8.13
N ALA A 212 -17.98 27.16 8.91
CA ALA A 212 -18.19 26.38 10.13
C ALA A 212 -17.96 24.87 9.94
N GLY A 213 -17.18 24.28 10.87
CA GLY A 213 -17.35 22.88 11.25
C GLY A 213 -16.37 21.85 10.68
N ALA A 214 -15.06 22.09 10.79
CA ALA A 214 -14.08 21.00 10.98
C ALA A 214 -12.76 21.55 11.53
N PRO A 215 -12.24 21.09 12.68
CA PRO A 215 -10.88 21.39 13.06
C PRO A 215 -9.96 20.53 12.21
N VAL A 216 -9.42 21.11 11.13
CA VAL A 216 -8.16 20.64 10.57
C VAL A 216 -7.11 20.81 11.65
N LEU A 217 -6.43 19.73 12.01
CA LEU A 217 -5.32 19.71 12.96
C LEU A 217 -4.19 20.57 12.41
N ALA A 218 -4.22 21.87 12.71
CA ALA A 218 -3.02 22.67 12.74
C ALA A 218 -2.16 22.12 13.89
N ALA A 219 -0.96 21.62 13.58
CA ALA A 219 0.09 21.48 14.57
C ALA A 219 0.52 22.90 14.97
N GLY A 220 -0.28 23.52 15.84
CA GLY A 220 0.05 24.78 16.47
C GLY A 220 1.12 24.53 17.52
N GLU A 221 2.31 25.08 17.28
CA GLU A 221 3.33 25.24 18.29
C GLU A 221 2.73 26.10 19.43
N GLN A 222 2.24 25.45 20.49
CA GLN A 222 1.79 26.14 21.69
C GLN A 222 3.02 26.75 22.39
N ARG A 223 3.40 27.97 22.01
CA ARG A 223 4.02 28.89 22.96
C ARG A 223 2.96 29.31 23.96
N GLN A 224 2.80 28.51 24.99
CA GLN A 224 1.97 28.83 26.13
C GLN A 224 2.69 29.88 26.97
N SER A 225 2.32 31.15 26.78
CA SER A 225 2.65 32.22 27.72
C SER A 225 1.79 32.05 28.98
N SER A 226 2.20 31.14 29.84
CA SER A 226 1.67 31.03 31.20
C SER A 226 2.67 31.69 32.15
N GLY A 227 2.33 32.90 32.57
CA GLY A 227 3.01 33.56 33.67
C GLY A 227 2.95 32.67 34.92
N THR A 228 4.11 32.16 35.33
CA THR A 228 4.29 31.56 36.65
C THR A 228 5.70 31.85 37.14
N ASN A 229 5.75 32.37 38.36
CA ASN A 229 6.90 32.91 39.08
C ASN A 229 8.15 31.99 39.07
N LEU A 230 9.27 32.51 38.58
CA LEU A 230 10.63 31.98 38.74
C LEU A 230 11.07 32.21 40.20
N PRO A 231 11.07 31.21 41.09
CA PRO A 231 12.36 30.65 41.52
C PRO A 231 12.37 29.16 41.95
N LEU A 232 11.29 28.39 41.77
CA LEU A 232 11.22 27.00 42.30
C LEU A 232 11.67 25.89 41.34
N VAL A 233 11.94 26.19 40.06
CA VAL A 233 12.37 25.18 39.07
C VAL A 233 13.89 24.98 39.04
N LEU A 234 14.68 25.85 39.67
CA LEU A 234 16.15 25.72 39.73
C LEU A 234 16.67 24.74 40.79
N ILE A 235 15.83 24.25 41.72
CA ILE A 235 16.24 23.24 42.71
C ILE A 235 16.03 21.80 42.18
N ALA A 236 15.16 21.59 41.18
CA ALA A 236 14.89 20.26 40.63
C ALA A 236 15.86 19.81 39.51
N LEU A 237 16.67 20.73 38.96
CA LEU A 237 17.68 20.42 37.92
C LEU A 237 19.11 20.21 38.46
N ALA A 238 19.34 20.41 39.76
CA ALA A 238 20.61 20.05 40.42
C ALA A 238 20.59 18.66 41.11
N GLY A 239 19.41 18.06 41.33
CA GLY A 239 19.28 16.75 41.99
C GLY A 239 19.47 15.53 41.06
N GLY A 240 19.27 15.69 39.75
CA GLY A 240 19.32 14.58 38.79
C GLY A 240 20.73 14.17 38.32
N LEU A 241 21.72 15.07 38.43
CA LEU A 241 23.09 14.80 37.96
C LEU A 241 24.01 14.17 39.03
N ALA A 242 23.59 14.13 40.30
CA ALA A 242 24.36 13.47 41.36
C ALA A 242 24.03 11.96 41.53
N ALA A 243 22.84 11.51 41.12
CA ALA A 243 22.42 10.11 41.26
C ALA A 243 22.98 9.18 40.15
N GLY A 244 23.24 9.73 38.95
CA GLY A 244 23.76 8.95 37.81
C GLY A 244 25.26 8.61 37.88
N ALA A 245 26.07 9.44 38.54
CA ALA A 245 27.52 9.25 38.65
C ALA A 245 27.94 8.26 39.76
N PHE A 246 27.07 7.98 40.73
CA PHE A 246 27.37 7.04 41.82
C PHE A 246 27.10 5.57 41.41
N ALA A 247 26.04 5.33 40.62
CA ALA A 247 25.66 3.97 40.21
C ALA A 247 26.65 3.34 39.21
N THR A 248 27.35 4.14 38.40
CA THR A 248 28.36 3.66 37.44
C THR A 248 29.72 3.37 38.08
N ARG A 249 29.99 3.87 39.30
CA ARG A 249 31.27 3.64 39.99
C ARG A 249 31.30 2.37 40.86
N GLN A 250 30.15 1.81 41.24
CA GLN A 250 30.10 0.56 42.02
C GLN A 250 30.14 -0.73 41.18
N LEU A 251 29.76 -0.68 39.90
CA LEU A 251 29.75 -1.89 39.04
C LEU A 251 31.11 -2.20 38.37
N VAL A 252 32.07 -1.27 38.42
CA VAL A 252 33.40 -1.43 37.81
C VAL A 252 34.48 -1.85 38.84
N GLY A 253 34.16 -1.89 40.14
CA GLY A 253 35.12 -2.18 41.22
C GLY A 253 35.30 -3.65 41.63
N SER A 254 34.49 -4.59 41.11
CA SER A 254 34.41 -5.96 41.66
C SER A 254 34.82 -7.05 40.66
N ARG A 255 35.94 -6.87 39.96
CA ARG A 255 36.62 -7.96 39.24
C ARG A 255 38.04 -8.08 39.74
N GLN A 256 38.23 -8.79 40.85
CA GLN A 256 39.55 -9.27 41.24
C GLN A 256 40.04 -10.32 40.23
N PRO A 257 41.30 -10.23 39.77
CA PRO A 257 41.86 -11.18 38.81
C PRO A 257 42.16 -12.52 39.47
N TYR A 258 41.78 -13.60 38.76
CA TYR A 258 42.19 -14.97 39.04
C TYR A 258 43.71 -15.09 38.94
N ARG A 259 44.38 -15.18 40.09
CA ARG A 259 45.83 -15.46 40.17
C ARG A 259 46.07 -16.94 39.89
N SER A 260 46.65 -17.22 38.74
CA SER A 260 47.29 -18.51 38.50
C SER A 260 48.70 -18.53 39.11
N ARG A 261 49.05 -19.72 39.63
CA ARG A 261 50.34 -20.43 39.46
C ARG A 261 51.16 -20.75 40.73
N ARG A 262 51.27 -22.08 40.92
CA ARG A 262 52.42 -22.90 41.38
C ARG A 262 52.74 -22.92 42.87
N GLY A 263 52.71 -24.14 43.41
CA GLY A 263 53.14 -24.47 44.76
C GLY A 263 54.64 -24.75 44.91
N ARG A 264 55.00 -25.11 46.14
CA ARG A 264 56.24 -25.80 46.54
C ARG A 264 56.13 -26.42 47.94
N TYR A 265 56.44 -27.71 47.98
CA TYR A 265 57.15 -28.52 48.98
C TYR A 265 56.66 -28.71 50.44
N TYR A 266 56.67 -30.01 50.78
CA TYR A 266 56.80 -30.69 52.08
C TYR A 266 57.74 -30.04 53.10
N SER A 267 57.44 -30.20 54.40
CA SER A 267 58.24 -30.97 55.39
C SER A 267 57.69 -30.77 56.82
N GLY A 268 57.66 -31.83 57.62
CA GLY A 268 57.46 -31.80 59.07
C GLY A 268 56.39 -32.75 59.57
#